data_AF-A0A258KLU6-F1
#
_entry.id   AF-A0A258KLU6-F1
#
_cell.length_a   1.000
_cell.length_b   1.000
_cell.length_c   1.000
_cell.angle_alpha   90.00
_cell.angle_beta   90.00
_cell.angle_gamma   90.00
#
_symmetry.space_group_name_H-M   'P 1'
#
loop_
_entity.id
_entity.type
_entity.pdbx_description
1 polymer ?
#
loop_
_entity_poly.entity_id
_entity_poly.type
_entity_poly.pdbx_seq_one_letter_code
_entity_poly.pdbx_strand_id
1 'polypeptide(L)' 'LSAGRDDMSRELQALCFLAGANSIFVGGKLLTTPLPGQDEDSALFQALDLRPMGVGRTAEAVAAE' A
#
# COMPACT_ATOMS: atom_id res chain seq x y z
N LEU A 1 1.77 3.92 -2.41
CA LEU A 1 0.94 4.03 -3.63
C LEU A 1 -0.26 4.90 -3.31
N SER A 2 -0.30 6.09 -3.90
CA SER A 2 -1.19 7.15 -3.41
C SER A 2 -2.31 7.47 -4.40
N ALA A 3 -2.00 7.92 -5.61
CA ALA A 3 -2.98 8.24 -6.65
C ALA A 3 -2.81 7.35 -7.88
N GLY A 4 -3.90 7.15 -8.63
CA GLY A 4 -3.89 6.45 -9.92
C GLY A 4 -3.90 4.92 -9.85
N ARG A 5 -4.15 4.32 -8.67
CA ARG A 5 -4.22 2.85 -8.53
C ARG A 5 -5.36 2.22 -9.33
N ASP A 6 -6.40 2.98 -9.61
CA ASP A 6 -7.55 2.56 -10.42
C ASP A 6 -7.11 2.26 -11.87
N ASP A 7 -6.12 3.00 -12.38
CA ASP A 7 -5.56 2.82 -13.73
C ASP A 7 -4.39 1.81 -13.78
N MET A 8 -3.94 1.30 -12.62
CA MET A 8 -2.80 0.38 -12.55
C MET A 8 -3.26 -1.07 -12.57
N SER A 9 -2.64 -1.88 -13.43
CA SER A 9 -2.84 -3.33 -13.39
C SER A 9 -2.39 -3.92 -12.05
N ARG A 10 -2.94 -5.08 -11.71
CA ARG A 10 -2.61 -5.77 -10.45
C ARG A 10 -1.12 -6.11 -10.35
N GLU A 11 -0.52 -6.49 -11.48
CA GLU A 11 0.90 -6.81 -11.62
C GLU A 11 1.77 -5.57 -11.41
N LEU A 12 1.36 -4.42 -11.96
CA LEU A 12 2.06 -3.16 -11.74
C LEU A 12 2.04 -2.76 -10.26
N GLN A 13 0.88 -2.91 -9.60
CA GLN A 13 0.78 -2.65 -8.16
C GLN A 13 1.68 -3.58 -7.35
N ALA A 14 1.74 -4.88 -7.70
CA ALA A 14 2.66 -5.84 -7.09
C ALA A 14 4.14 -5.45 -7.28
N LEU A 15 4.51 -5.02 -8.50
CA LEU A 15 5.86 -4.53 -8.79
C LEU A 15 6.20 -3.29 -7.96
N CYS A 16 5.26 -2.40 -7.70
CA CYS A 16 5.49 -1.25 -6.84
C CYS A 16 5.78 -1.65 -5.38
N PHE A 17 5.08 -2.66 -4.85
CA PHE A 17 5.42 -3.22 -3.52
C PHE A 17 6.80 -3.86 -3.51
N LEU A 18 7.15 -4.63 -4.56
CA LEU A 18 8.48 -5.20 -4.72
C LEU A 18 9.58 -4.11 -4.82
N ALA A 19 9.28 -2.99 -5.46
CA ALA A 19 10.18 -1.85 -5.59
C ALA A 19 10.35 -1.02 -4.30
N GLY A 20 9.63 -1.38 -3.22
CA GLY A 20 9.77 -0.76 -1.90
C GLY A 20 8.60 0.13 -1.47
N ALA A 21 7.51 0.22 -2.24
CA ALA A 21 6.31 0.85 -1.74
C ALA A 21 5.76 0.03 -0.55
N ASN A 22 5.52 0.68 0.60
CA ASN A 22 5.12 0.01 1.84
C ASN A 22 3.90 0.66 2.52
N SER A 23 3.19 1.54 1.80
CA SER A 23 2.00 2.25 2.30
C SER A 23 1.08 2.62 1.15
N ILE A 24 -0.24 2.50 1.34
CA ILE A 24 -1.28 2.85 0.35
C ILE A 24 -2.48 3.53 1.01
N PHE A 25 -3.29 4.23 0.22
CA PHE A 25 -4.64 4.62 0.63
C PHE A 25 -5.64 3.49 0.33
N VAL A 26 -6.62 3.33 1.22
CA VAL A 26 -7.71 2.33 1.14
C VAL A 26 -9.03 3.08 1.37
N GLY A 27 -10.09 2.76 0.64
CA GLY A 27 -11.42 3.33 0.88
C GLY A 27 -12.21 3.79 -0.35
N GLY A 28 -11.88 3.30 -1.55
CA GLY A 28 -12.69 3.53 -2.76
C GLY A 28 -12.62 4.93 -3.38
N LYS A 29 -12.12 5.94 -2.64
CA LYS A 29 -11.94 7.30 -3.15
C LYS A 29 -10.85 8.05 -2.37
N LEU A 30 -10.13 8.92 -3.06
CA LEU A 30 -9.26 9.95 -2.49
C LEU A 30 -10.07 11.24 -2.26
N LEU A 31 -9.43 12.42 -2.35
CA LEU A 31 -10.09 13.71 -2.18
C LEU A 31 -11.18 13.96 -3.25
N THR A 32 -10.86 13.67 -4.51
CA THR A 32 -11.77 13.88 -5.66
C THR A 32 -11.82 12.69 -6.61
N THR A 33 -10.77 11.87 -6.65
CA THR A 33 -10.60 10.77 -7.61
C THR A 33 -11.00 9.42 -7.00
N PRO A 34 -11.62 8.50 -7.77
CA PRO A 34 -11.86 7.12 -7.33
C PRO A 34 -10.55 6.37 -7.05
N LEU A 35 -10.67 5.29 -6.30
CA LEU A 35 -9.60 4.36 -5.93
C LEU A 35 -10.19 2.94 -5.89
N PRO A 36 -9.38 1.87 -6.05
CA PRO A 36 -9.85 0.52 -5.79
C PRO A 36 -10.55 0.38 -4.44
N GLY A 37 -11.54 -0.51 -4.40
CA GLY A 37 -12.30 -0.80 -3.18
C GLY A 37 -11.46 -1.50 -2.12
N GLN A 38 -11.93 -1.46 -0.87
CA GLN A 38 -11.26 -2.16 0.24
C GLN A 38 -11.16 -3.68 0.02
N ASP A 39 -12.14 -4.29 -0.66
CA ASP A 39 -12.13 -5.72 -0.98
C ASP A 39 -11.03 -6.06 -1.99
N GLU A 40 -10.80 -5.20 -2.99
CA GLU A 40 -9.75 -5.37 -3.98
C GLU A 40 -8.35 -5.23 -3.35
N ASP A 41 -8.19 -4.25 -2.46
CA ASP A 41 -6.96 -4.05 -1.70
C ASP A 41 -6.67 -5.26 -0.80
N SER A 42 -7.70 -5.79 -0.15
CA SER A 42 -7.59 -6.98 0.70
C SER A 42 -7.19 -8.22 -0.12
N ALA A 43 -7.76 -8.40 -1.32
CA ALA A 43 -7.42 -9.49 -2.21
C ALA A 43 -5.98 -9.37 -2.73
N LEU A 44 -5.53 -8.16 -3.06
CA LEU A 44 -4.14 -7.90 -3.45
C LEU A 44 -3.16 -8.26 -2.32
N PHE A 45 -3.44 -7.82 -1.10
CA PHE A 45 -2.58 -8.12 0.05
C PHE A 45 -2.49 -9.60 0.35
N GLN A 46 -3.62 -10.32 0.27
CA GLN A 46 -3.64 -11.77 0.44
C GLN A 46 -2.83 -12.49 -0.66
N ALA A 47 -2.98 -12.05 -1.92
CA ALA A 47 -2.24 -12.64 -3.04
C ALA A 47 -0.72 -12.43 -2.94
N LEU A 48 -0.27 -11.34 -2.32
CA LEU A 48 1.13 -10.99 -2.15
C LEU A 48 1.72 -11.40 -0.78
N ASP A 49 0.94 -12.06 0.08
CA ASP A 49 1.28 -12.36 1.49
C ASP A 49 1.84 -11.14 2.25
N LEU A 50 1.27 -9.95 1.98
CA LEU A 50 1.68 -8.72 2.64
C LEU A 50 1.07 -8.62 4.04
N ARG A 51 1.90 -8.20 5.00
CA ARG A 51 1.49 -8.01 6.40
C ARG A 51 1.61 -6.56 6.79
N PRO A 52 0.68 -6.03 7.59
CA PRO A 52 0.84 -4.71 8.19
C PRO A 52 2.16 -4.63 8.94
N MET A 53 2.89 -3.53 8.76
CA MET A 53 4.03 -3.26 9.63
C MET A 53 3.53 -3.17 11.07
N GLY A 54 4.22 -3.83 12.00
CA GLY A 54 3.86 -3.76 13.41
C GLY A 54 3.87 -2.30 13.88
N VAL A 55 2.96 -1.95 14.79
CA VAL A 55 2.97 -0.64 15.47
C VAL A 55 4.13 -0.63 16.47
N GLY A 56 5.35 -0.56 15.96
CA GLY A 56 6.54 -0.36 16.77
C GLY A 56 6.55 1.07 17.28
N ARG A 57 6.74 1.27 18.59
CA ARG A 57 7.12 2.57 19.14
C ARG A 57 8.39 3.02 18.43
N THR A 58 8.30 3.97 17.52
CA THR A 58 9.49 4.60 16.91
C THR A 58 10.15 5.49 17.96
N ALA A 59 11.14 4.95 18.68
CA ALA A 59 12.03 5.74 19.52
C ALA A 59 13.53 5.52 19.25
N GLU A 60 13.96 4.57 18.40
CA GLU A 60 15.39 4.19 18.35
C GLU A 60 16.06 4.17 16.97
N ALA A 61 15.48 4.78 15.93
CA ALA A 61 16.07 4.73 14.58
C ALA A 61 16.74 6.04 14.09
N VAL A 62 16.95 7.04 14.95
CA VAL A 62 17.69 8.28 14.58
C VAL A 62 19.01 8.45 15.32
N ALA A 63 19.51 7.41 16.00
CA ALA A 63 20.77 7.44 16.74
C ALA A 63 21.75 6.37 16.25
N ALA A 64 22.05 6.34 14.95
CA ALA A 64 23.30 5.84 14.37
C ALA A 64 23.16 5.79 12.84
N GLU A 65 23.58 6.86 12.15
CA GLU A 65 24.70 6.87 11.19
C GLU A 65 24.93 8.30 10.70
#